data_AF-A0A0A9D5I6-F1
#
_entry.id   AF-A0A0A9D5I6-F1
#
_cell.length_a   1.000
_cell.length_b   1.000
_cell.length_c   1.000
_cell.angle_alpha   90.00
_cell.angle_beta   90.00
_cell.angle_gamma   90.00
#
_symmetry.space_group_name_H-M   'P 1'
#
loop_
_entity.id
_entity.type
_entity.pdbx_description
1 polymer ?
#
loop_
_entity_poly.entity_id
_entity_poly.type
_entity_poly.pdbx_seq_one_letter_code
_entity_poly.pdbx_strand_id
1 'polypeptide(L)'
;MGMADAIVDLVSSGTTLREKNLKEIEDGVVLESQATLVASRISLHKRKGVLEITHELLERLEAHFRASAELMVTANMRGNSAEEVAESSLSNINMWITGPNYKSCLLQS
;
A
#
# COMPACT_ATOMS: atom_id res chain seq x y z
N MET A 1 -31.20 -21.01 21.13
CA MET A 1 -30.48 -22.19 20.63
C MET A 1 -29.11 -22.17 21.28
N GLY A 2 -28.79 -23.14 22.14
CA GLY A 2 -27.50 -23.29 22.82
C GLY A 2 -26.71 -24.44 22.20
N MET A 3 -26.23 -24.25 20.98
CA MET A 3 -25.50 -25.28 20.22
C MET A 3 -24.01 -25.30 20.56
N ALA A 4 -23.48 -24.19 21.06
CA ALA A 4 -22.09 -24.04 21.49
C ALA A 4 -21.99 -22.94 22.56
N ASP A 5 -21.00 -23.04 23.43
CA ASP A 5 -20.71 -22.05 24.48
C ASP A 5 -19.84 -20.88 23.96
N ALA A 6 -19.10 -21.11 22.87
CA ALA A 6 -18.28 -20.11 22.17
C ALA A 6 -18.17 -20.46 20.68
N ILE A 7 -17.80 -19.48 19.86
CA ILE A 7 -17.54 -19.65 18.43
C ILE A 7 -16.15 -19.12 18.08
N VAL A 8 -15.58 -19.65 17.00
CA VAL A 8 -14.38 -19.13 16.35
C VAL A 8 -14.77 -18.81 14.91
N ASP A 9 -14.62 -17.55 14.51
CA ASP A 9 -15.08 -17.06 13.21
C ASP A 9 -14.13 -15.98 12.68
N LEU A 10 -14.25 -15.66 11.39
CA LEU A 10 -13.52 -14.57 10.76
C LEU A 10 -14.16 -13.23 11.11
N VAL A 11 -13.35 -12.33 11.67
CA VAL A 11 -13.78 -11.00 12.07
C VAL A 11 -13.02 -9.95 11.28
N SER A 12 -13.75 -8.95 10.75
CA SER A 12 -13.17 -7.77 10.10
C SER A 12 -13.55 -6.51 10.87
N SER A 13 -14.71 -5.89 10.60
CA SER A 13 -15.19 -4.70 11.31
C SER A 13 -15.89 -4.98 12.64
N GLY A 14 -16.13 -6.25 12.97
CA GLY A 14 -16.84 -6.66 14.19
C GLY A 14 -18.36 -6.41 14.18
N THR A 15 -18.95 -5.96 13.07
CA THR A 15 -20.40 -5.67 12.98
C THR A 15 -21.26 -6.89 13.28
N THR A 16 -20.90 -8.05 12.72
CA THR A 16 -21.63 -9.31 12.93
C THR A 16 -21.62 -9.74 14.41
N LEU A 17 -20.49 -9.58 15.10
CA LEU A 17 -20.41 -9.91 16.53
C LEU A 17 -21.34 -9.01 17.34
N ARG A 18 -21.31 -7.70 17.07
CA ARG A 18 -22.14 -6.71 17.77
C ARG A 18 -23.64 -6.96 17.55
N GLU A 19 -24.05 -7.27 16.33
CA GLU A 19 -25.44 -7.60 15.98
C GLU A 19 -25.95 -8.89 16.66
N LYS A 20 -25.04 -9.79 17.04
CA LYS A 20 -25.34 -11.04 17.75
C LYS A 20 -25.12 -10.96 19.26
N ASN A 21 -24.88 -9.76 19.80
CA ASN A 21 -24.53 -9.55 21.21
C ASN A 21 -23.32 -10.38 21.66
N LEU A 22 -22.39 -10.66 20.74
CA LEU A 22 -21.12 -11.34 21.00
C LEU A 22 -20.01 -10.30 21.17
N LYS A 23 -18.94 -10.70 21.85
CA LYS A 23 -17.71 -9.93 21.99
C LYS A 23 -16.51 -10.83 21.74
N GLU A 24 -15.44 -10.23 21.24
CA GLU A 24 -14.14 -10.87 21.25
C GLU A 24 -13.66 -11.05 22.69
N ILE A 25 -12.89 -12.12 22.92
CA ILE A 25 -12.23 -12.36 24.20
C ILE A 25 -10.81 -11.78 24.15
N GLU A 26 -10.31 -11.35 25.30
CA GLU A 26 -8.92 -10.91 25.44
C GLU A 26 -8.00 -12.09 25.05
N ASP A 27 -6.98 -11.81 24.24
CA ASP A 27 -6.10 -12.81 23.63
C ASP A 27 -6.83 -13.91 22.82
N GLY A 28 -8.02 -13.61 22.29
CA GLY A 28 -8.84 -14.53 21.50
C GLY A 28 -8.48 -14.65 20.02
N VAL A 29 -7.53 -13.84 19.54
CA VAL A 29 -7.11 -13.83 18.14
C VAL A 29 -6.24 -15.04 17.86
N VAL A 30 -6.75 -15.97 17.06
CA VAL A 30 -6.01 -17.17 16.64
C VAL A 30 -4.95 -16.82 15.59
N LEU A 31 -5.31 -16.00 14.61
CA LEU A 31 -4.46 -15.59 13.50
C LEU A 31 -4.95 -14.27 12.90
N GLU A 32 -4.02 -13.36 12.60
CA GLU A 32 -4.27 -12.24 11.70
C GLU A 32 -4.08 -12.68 10.25
N SER A 33 -5.08 -12.42 9.42
CA SER A 33 -5.10 -12.88 8.03
C SER A 33 -5.17 -11.72 7.05
N GLN A 34 -4.37 -11.82 5.99
CA GLN A 34 -4.37 -10.91 4.85
C GLN A 34 -4.23 -11.69 3.54
N ALA A 35 -4.67 -11.08 2.43
CA ALA A 35 -4.46 -11.66 1.12
C ALA A 35 -2.95 -11.80 0.84
N THR A 36 -2.52 -13.01 0.49
CA THR A 36 -1.09 -13.32 0.29
C THR A 36 -0.90 -14.03 -1.06
N LEU A 37 0.09 -13.59 -1.85
CA LEU A 37 0.50 -14.29 -3.06
C LEU A 37 1.27 -15.57 -2.69
N VAL A 38 0.74 -16.73 -3.05
CA VAL A 38 1.35 -18.04 -2.76
C VAL A 38 1.68 -18.76 -4.07
N ALA A 39 2.89 -19.33 -4.15
CA ALA A 39 3.35 -20.09 -5.31
C ALA A 39 3.83 -21.49 -4.93
N SER A 40 3.55 -22.47 -5.79
CA SER A 40 4.00 -23.85 -5.60
C SER A 40 5.51 -23.95 -5.86
N ARG A 41 6.28 -24.32 -4.83
CA ARG A 41 7.73 -24.50 -4.92
C ARG A 41 8.14 -25.45 -6.05
N ILE A 42 7.47 -26.58 -6.19
CA ILE A 42 7.75 -27.57 -7.26
C ILE A 42 7.53 -26.94 -8.63
N SER A 43 6.47 -26.15 -8.76
CA SER A 43 6.11 -25.50 -10.03
C SER A 43 7.13 -24.45 -10.44
N LEU A 44 7.59 -23.62 -9.49
CA LEU A 44 8.62 -22.62 -9.73
C LEU A 44 9.93 -23.24 -10.25
N HIS A 45 10.27 -24.46 -9.81
CA HIS A 45 11.51 -25.12 -10.23
C HIS A 45 11.38 -25.96 -11.49
N LYS A 46 10.23 -26.62 -11.70
CA LYS A 46 10.07 -27.63 -12.77
C LYS A 46 9.37 -27.09 -14.01
N ARG A 47 8.51 -26.07 -13.89
CA ARG A 47 7.74 -25.52 -15.01
C ARG A 47 8.42 -24.25 -15.50
N LYS A 48 9.00 -24.31 -16.71
CA LYS A 48 9.65 -23.17 -17.36
C LYS A 48 8.66 -21.99 -17.49
N GLY A 49 9.11 -20.77 -17.20
CA GLY A 49 8.30 -19.55 -17.30
C GLY A 49 7.51 -19.19 -16.04
N VAL A 50 7.27 -20.15 -15.13
CA VAL A 50 6.44 -19.88 -13.94
C VAL A 50 7.18 -19.00 -12.93
N LEU A 51 8.49 -19.19 -12.77
CA LEU A 51 9.30 -18.37 -11.87
C LEU A 51 9.34 -16.92 -12.36
N GLU A 52 9.56 -16.74 -13.66
CA GLU A 52 9.68 -15.43 -14.30
C GLU A 52 8.37 -14.64 -14.19
N ILE A 53 7.23 -15.28 -14.49
CA ILE A 53 5.91 -14.66 -14.34
C ILE A 53 5.61 -14.33 -12.87
N THR A 54 5.96 -15.22 -11.94
CA THR A 54 5.73 -14.97 -10.51
C THR A 54 6.58 -13.79 -10.02
N HIS A 55 7.81 -13.67 -10.50
CA HIS A 55 8.70 -12.56 -10.18
C HIS A 55 8.13 -11.23 -10.70
N GLU A 56 7.71 -11.18 -11.96
CA GLU A 56 7.08 -10.00 -12.55
C GLU A 56 5.80 -9.59 -11.80
N LEU A 57 4.98 -10.57 -11.40
CA LEU A 57 3.77 -10.29 -10.62
C LEU A 57 4.10 -9.69 -9.25
N LEU A 58 5.13 -10.20 -8.58
CA LEU A 58 5.59 -9.67 -7.31
C LEU A 58 6.06 -8.22 -7.44
N GLU A 59 6.89 -7.92 -8.44
CA GLU A 59 7.35 -6.55 -8.72
C GLU A 59 6.18 -5.59 -8.95
N ARG A 60 5.16 -6.01 -9.72
CA ARG A 60 3.97 -5.20 -9.99
C ARG A 60 3.14 -4.95 -8.74
N LEU A 61 2.97 -5.95 -7.88
CA LEU A 61 2.22 -5.80 -6.63
C LEU A 61 2.93 -4.85 -5.68
N GLU A 62 4.24 -5.01 -5.49
CA GLU A 62 5.04 -4.11 -4.65
C GLU A 62 5.04 -2.67 -5.18
N ALA A 63 5.18 -2.50 -6.49
CA ALA A 63 5.09 -1.19 -7.13
C ALA A 63 3.70 -0.55 -6.92
N HIS A 64 2.62 -1.33 -7.04
CA HIS A 64 1.27 -0.86 -6.80
C HIS A 64 1.05 -0.43 -5.35
N PHE A 65 1.49 -1.23 -4.38
CA PHE A 65 1.40 -0.88 -2.96
C PHE A 65 2.19 0.39 -2.65
N ARG A 66 3.42 0.52 -3.15
CA ARG A 66 4.22 1.74 -2.98
C ARG A 66 3.53 2.95 -3.60
N ALA A 67 2.98 2.81 -4.81
CA ALA A 67 2.27 3.89 -5.49
C ALA A 67 0.97 4.29 -4.77
N SER A 68 0.29 3.36 -4.09
CA SER A 68 -0.95 3.64 -3.37
C SER A 68 -0.78 4.60 -2.18
N ALA A 69 0.44 4.69 -1.64
CA ALA A 69 0.78 5.58 -0.54
C ALA A 69 1.23 6.97 -1.00
N GLU A 70 1.51 7.14 -2.29
CA GLU A 70 2.17 8.34 -2.83
C GLU A 70 1.25 9.08 -3.81
N LEU A 71 1.38 10.41 -3.85
CA LEU A 71 0.65 11.27 -4.78
C LEU A 71 1.62 12.08 -5.62
N MET A 72 1.37 12.11 -6.94
CA MET A 72 2.09 13.01 -7.83
C MET A 72 1.48 14.41 -7.76
N VAL A 73 2.17 15.34 -7.10
CA VAL A 73 1.77 16.75 -7.02
C VAL A 73 2.56 17.56 -8.02
N THR A 74 1.86 18.29 -8.89
CA THR A 74 2.46 19.28 -9.79
C THR A 74 1.95 20.66 -9.41
N ALA A 75 2.87 21.59 -9.15
CA ALA A 75 2.54 22.96 -8.78
C ALA A 75 3.39 23.94 -9.59
N ASN A 76 2.78 25.03 -10.03
CA ASN A 76 3.51 26.14 -10.64
C ASN A 76 4.01 27.06 -9.53
N MET A 77 5.33 27.27 -9.47
CA MET A 77 5.96 28.17 -8.52
C MET A 77 6.66 29.29 -9.29
N ARG A 78 6.52 30.53 -8.81
CA ARG A 78 7.28 31.66 -9.34
C ARG A 78 8.68 31.61 -8.74
N GLY A 79 9.69 31.77 -9.58
CA GLY A 79 11.09 31.86 -9.15
C GLY A 79 11.96 32.31 -10.32
N ASN A 80 13.11 32.89 -10.02
CA ASN A 80 14.04 33.40 -11.03
C ASN A 80 14.99 32.32 -11.55
N SER A 81 15.17 31.23 -10.79
CA SER A 81 15.92 30.03 -11.20
C SER A 81 15.31 28.76 -10.61
N ALA A 82 15.73 27.60 -11.13
CA ALA A 82 15.28 26.30 -10.61
C ALA A 82 15.81 26.05 -9.18
N GLU A 83 17.01 26.54 -8.87
CA GLU A 83 17.65 26.42 -7.57
C GLU A 83 16.89 27.19 -6.49
N GLU A 84 16.41 28.42 -6.79
CA GLU A 84 15.60 29.22 -5.86
C GLU A 84 14.29 28.49 -5.50
N VAL A 85 13.62 27.92 -6.51
CA VAL A 85 12.39 27.14 -6.29
C VAL A 85 12.70 25.87 -5.50
N ALA A 86 13.87 25.25 -5.72
CA ALA A 86 14.34 24.09 -4.96
C ALA A 86 14.51 24.35 -3.48
N GLU A 87 15.22 25.41 -3.11
CA GLU A 87 15.42 25.77 -1.70
C GLU A 87 14.09 26.13 -1.02
N SER A 88 13.22 26.86 -1.71
CA SER A 88 11.89 27.20 -1.20
C SER A 88 11.01 25.95 -0.98
N SER A 89 11.08 24.99 -1.89
CA SER A 89 10.29 23.76 -1.83
C SER A 89 10.79 22.81 -0.73
N LEU A 90 12.11 22.61 -0.64
CA LEU A 90 12.74 21.73 0.35
C LEU A 90 12.61 22.26 1.79
N SER A 91 12.54 23.58 1.98
CA SER A 91 12.35 24.17 3.32
C SER A 91 10.92 24.04 3.84
N ASN A 92 9.92 23.98 2.94
CA ASN A 92 8.50 23.96 3.32
C ASN A 92 7.85 22.57 3.20
N ILE A 93 8.41 21.66 2.40
CA ILE A 93 7.85 20.34 2.12
C ILE A 93 8.90 19.28 2.40
N ASN A 94 8.63 18.40 3.37
CA ASN A 94 9.57 17.35 3.81
C ASN A 94 9.13 15.94 3.38
N MET A 95 8.43 15.81 2.26
CA MET A 95 7.79 14.56 1.82
C MET A 95 8.10 14.30 0.34
N TRP A 96 9.40 14.23 0.03
CA TRP A 96 9.90 13.94 -1.31
C TRP A 96 10.49 12.54 -1.37
N ILE A 97 10.25 11.82 -2.47
CA ILE A 97 10.85 10.49 -2.69
C ILE A 97 12.34 10.63 -3.01
N THR A 98 12.71 11.54 -3.91
CA THR A 98 14.12 11.82 -4.29
C THR A 98 14.44 13.32 -4.39
N GLY A 99 13.51 14.16 -3.94
CA GLY A 99 13.53 15.60 -4.15
C GLY A 99 12.58 16.06 -5.27
N PRO A 100 12.36 17.38 -5.37
CA PRO A 100 11.47 17.98 -6.37
C PRO A 100 12.08 18.02 -7.77
N ASN A 101 11.26 17.79 -8.78
CA ASN A 101 11.63 17.91 -10.19
C ASN A 101 11.14 19.24 -10.77
N TYR A 102 11.97 19.87 -11.59
CA TYR A 102 11.71 21.21 -12.15
C TYR A 102 11.71 21.21 -13.67
N LYS A 103 10.73 21.92 -14.24
CA LYS A 103 10.75 22.36 -15.63
C LYS A 103 10.44 23.85 -15.68
N SER A 104 11.19 24.58 -16.51
CA SER A 104 10.87 25.98 -16.78
C SER A 104 9.51 26.08 -17.47
N CYS A 105 8.66 26.94 -16.95
CA CYS A 105 7.33 27.20 -17.49
C CYS A 105 7.28 28.68 -17.89
N LEU A 106 7.44 28.97 -19.19
CA LEU A 106 7.23 30.31 -19.71
C LEU A 106 5.72 30.51 -19.82
N LEU A 107 5.16 31.32 -18.92
CA LEU A 107 3.79 31.80 -19.06
C LEU A 107 3.76 32.70 -20.31
N GLN A 108 3.36 32.15 -21.45
CA GLN A 108 2.99 32.96 -22.61
C GLN A 108 1.81 33.82 -22.17
N SER A 109 2.06 35.13 -22.07
CA SER A 109 1.05 36.16 -21.82
C SER A 109 0.57 36.72 -23.16
#